data_AF-A0A7S3Q5E7-F1
#
_entry.id   AF-A0A7S3Q5E7-F1
#
_cell.length_a   1.000
_cell.length_b   1.000
_cell.length_c   1.000
_cell.angle_alpha   90.00
_cell.angle_beta   90.00
_cell.angle_gamma   90.00
#
_symmetry.space_group_name_H-M   'P 1'
#
loop_
_entity.id
_entity.type
_entity.pdbx_description
1 polymer ?
#
loop_
_entity_poly.entity_id
_entity_poly.type
_entity_poly.pdbx_seq_one_letter_code
_entity_poly.pdbx_strand_id
1 'polypeptide(L)'
;MSTPAVMPMSSNMTTPSPAPAPAVPSAAGLLSMLSEPEAALRKAALTRLSQIVDKQWHEVAQALPDLEALAEDSTESVEVRQLAASVSSRVFFYLEEPRQALRLALESGEGVFDIIEEANSSQKAYVECLVGAAVDAYIAKKRSDMDGDDGTTTGTTTSSTDDDAAAIPIEKLSRVVNAMFERCYGEGNFEHALGLALEAREIEKVSDAFDHCSKTNNQMKLLQVLEFAFDSATALVSSKAFRFQIMQVIAIHLEKLYNDASASASASGSSMPAIQKACAFKLAHAHQILMNAEPVAQILSKLLQGTGGATGNEDNALLGLQLCFDLVESGDQSFVNSVADFLSSGSTSTSTSTSTSAASA
;
A
#
# COMPACT_ATOMS: atom_id res chain seq x y z
N MET A 1 60.60 -51.07 71.80
CA MET A 1 59.29 -50.37 71.83
C MET A 1 59.49 -49.02 71.16
N SER A 2 58.81 -48.55 70.13
CA SER A 2 57.98 -49.08 69.05
C SER A 2 57.89 -47.92 68.03
N THR A 3 57.83 -48.22 66.74
CA THR A 3 57.36 -47.35 65.64
C THR A 3 55.86 -46.97 65.86
N PRO A 4 55.16 -46.07 65.09
CA PRO A 4 55.27 -45.90 63.63
C PRO A 4 54.98 -44.52 62.99
N ALA A 5 55.06 -44.55 61.64
CA ALA A 5 54.92 -43.52 60.62
C ALA A 5 53.49 -43.09 60.29
N VAL A 6 53.32 -41.89 59.70
CA VAL A 6 52.20 -41.49 58.81
C VAL A 6 52.68 -40.41 57.81
N MET A 7 52.54 -40.66 56.50
CA MET A 7 52.45 -39.68 55.38
C MET A 7 50.95 -39.32 55.13
N PRO A 8 50.52 -38.51 54.13
CA PRO A 8 51.11 -37.44 53.31
C PRO A 8 50.20 -36.17 53.32
N MET A 9 50.45 -35.14 52.47
CA MET A 9 49.46 -34.58 51.51
C MET A 9 49.95 -33.24 50.91
N SER A 10 50.09 -33.25 49.60
CA SER A 10 50.31 -32.11 48.71
C SER A 10 49.15 -31.11 48.75
N SER A 11 49.43 -29.82 48.53
CA SER A 11 48.43 -28.88 47.98
C SER A 11 49.15 -27.74 47.26
N ASN A 12 49.41 -27.99 45.97
CA ASN A 12 49.84 -27.01 44.99
C ASN A 12 48.63 -26.10 44.68
N MET A 13 48.62 -24.87 45.18
CA MET A 13 47.60 -23.88 44.80
C MET A 13 47.94 -23.30 43.43
N THR A 14 47.58 -24.03 42.38
CA THR A 14 47.47 -23.51 41.03
C THR A 14 46.24 -22.60 40.99
N THR A 15 46.45 -21.29 40.89
CA THR A 15 45.40 -20.33 40.55
C THR A 15 44.80 -20.69 39.19
N PRO A 16 43.48 -20.83 39.05
CA PRO A 16 42.87 -21.12 37.75
C PRO A 16 43.06 -19.90 36.84
N SER A 17 43.73 -20.13 35.71
CA SER A 17 43.76 -19.23 34.55
C SER A 17 42.33 -18.78 34.22
N PRO A 18 42.11 -17.51 33.85
CA PRO A 18 40.80 -17.09 33.36
C PRO A 18 40.42 -17.98 32.18
N ALA A 19 39.22 -18.56 32.25
CA ALA A 19 38.64 -19.31 31.15
C ALA A 19 38.63 -18.42 29.89
N PRO A 20 38.94 -18.98 28.70
CA PRO A 20 38.81 -18.20 27.47
C PRO A 20 37.37 -17.68 27.38
N ALA A 21 37.23 -16.38 27.14
CA ALA A 21 35.95 -15.77 26.80
C ALA A 21 35.28 -16.63 25.71
N PRO A 22 33.94 -16.80 25.72
CA PRO A 22 33.26 -17.52 24.66
C PRO A 22 33.69 -16.90 23.34
N ALA A 23 34.45 -17.66 22.55
CA ALA A 23 34.93 -17.22 21.26
C ALA A 23 33.70 -16.76 20.47
N VAL A 24 33.69 -15.50 20.04
CA VAL A 24 32.74 -15.06 19.02
C VAL A 24 32.92 -16.07 17.88
N PRO A 25 31.88 -16.85 17.52
CA PRO A 25 32.06 -17.95 16.59
C PRO A 25 32.39 -17.34 15.22
N SER A 26 33.67 -17.18 14.86
CA SER A 26 34.04 -16.58 13.58
C SER A 26 33.40 -17.33 12.42
N ALA A 27 32.83 -16.58 11.48
CA ALA A 27 32.18 -17.13 10.30
C ALA A 27 33.18 -17.78 9.34
N ALA A 28 34.48 -17.48 9.46
CA ALA A 28 35.55 -18.02 8.62
C ALA A 28 35.54 -19.55 8.51
N GLY A 29 35.21 -20.27 9.60
CA GLY A 29 35.10 -21.73 9.57
C GLY A 29 33.92 -22.21 8.71
N LEU A 30 32.79 -21.52 8.77
CA LEU A 30 31.61 -21.83 7.95
C LEU A 30 31.81 -21.46 6.48
N LEU A 31 32.51 -20.35 6.22
CA LEU A 31 32.88 -19.93 4.86
C LEU A 31 33.87 -20.92 4.22
N SER A 32 34.84 -21.44 5.00
CA SER A 32 35.74 -22.50 4.50
C SER A 32 34.97 -23.76 4.10
N MET A 33 33.95 -24.15 4.86
CA MET A 33 33.09 -25.30 4.51
C MET A 33 32.25 -25.06 3.24
N LEU A 34 31.99 -23.80 2.89
CA LEU A 34 31.24 -23.44 1.68
C LEU A 34 32.07 -23.71 0.41
N SER A 35 33.40 -23.57 0.50
CA SER A 35 34.33 -23.85 -0.60
C SER A 35 34.50 -25.34 -0.92
N GLU A 36 34.03 -26.23 -0.04
CA GLU A 36 34.10 -27.68 -0.24
C GLU A 36 33.04 -28.16 -1.25
N PRO A 37 33.32 -29.23 -2.03
CA PRO A 37 32.41 -29.72 -3.08
C PRO A 37 31.19 -30.50 -2.56
N GLU A 38 31.11 -30.81 -1.27
CA GLU A 38 30.04 -31.65 -0.72
C GLU A 38 28.77 -30.83 -0.40
N ALA A 39 27.68 -31.11 -1.12
CA ALA A 39 26.40 -30.40 -0.97
C ALA A 39 25.81 -30.48 0.45
N ALA A 40 26.05 -31.59 1.18
CA ALA A 40 25.57 -31.75 2.56
C ALA A 40 26.29 -30.78 3.53
N LEU A 41 27.59 -30.55 3.33
CA LEU A 41 28.37 -29.60 4.12
C LEU A 41 27.99 -28.17 3.80
N ARG A 42 27.78 -27.84 2.52
CA ARG A 42 27.27 -26.51 2.11
C ARG A 42 25.91 -26.20 2.73
N LYS A 43 24.97 -27.16 2.72
CA LYS A 43 23.66 -27.00 3.37
C LYS A 43 23.80 -26.73 4.88
N ALA A 44 24.62 -27.51 5.57
CA ALA A 44 24.85 -27.35 7.00
C ALA A 44 25.54 -26.01 7.34
N ALA A 45 26.50 -25.60 6.51
CA ALA A 45 27.18 -24.31 6.62
C ALA A 45 26.19 -23.15 6.44
N LEU A 46 25.40 -23.14 5.36
CA LEU A 46 24.40 -22.11 5.07
C LEU A 46 23.30 -22.02 6.14
N THR A 47 22.85 -23.16 6.67
CA THR A 47 21.85 -23.19 7.75
C THR A 47 22.38 -22.58 9.05
N ARG A 48 23.67 -22.75 9.35
CA ARG A 48 24.31 -22.07 10.50
C ARG A 48 24.61 -20.61 10.20
N LEU A 49 24.97 -20.30 8.96
CA LEU A 49 25.26 -18.94 8.51
C LEU A 49 24.03 -18.04 8.63
N SER A 50 22.84 -18.56 8.29
CA SER A 50 21.57 -17.81 8.42
C SER A 50 21.20 -17.44 9.86
N GLN A 51 21.75 -18.14 10.86
CA GLN A 51 21.54 -17.82 12.30
C GLN A 51 22.50 -16.75 12.82
N ILE A 52 23.66 -16.58 12.17
CA ILE A 52 24.76 -15.73 12.65
C ILE A 52 24.92 -14.47 11.78
N VAL A 53 24.32 -14.45 10.59
CA VAL A 53 24.43 -13.35 9.60
C VAL A 53 24.18 -11.98 10.21
N ASP A 54 23.21 -11.84 11.13
CA ASP A 54 22.88 -10.56 11.77
C ASP A 54 24.04 -9.98 12.62
N LYS A 55 24.92 -10.84 13.12
CA LYS A 55 26.06 -10.45 13.97
C LYS A 55 27.38 -10.35 13.22
N GLN A 56 27.53 -11.12 12.14
CA GLN A 56 28.80 -11.29 11.43
C GLN A 56 28.70 -11.00 9.93
N TRP A 57 27.72 -10.19 9.52
CA TRP A 57 27.52 -9.79 8.13
C TRP A 57 28.80 -9.29 7.47
N HIS A 58 29.69 -8.60 8.21
CA HIS A 58 30.96 -8.09 7.70
C HIS A 58 31.97 -9.17 7.26
N GLU A 59 31.97 -10.34 7.92
CA GLU A 59 32.83 -11.48 7.53
C GLU A 59 32.21 -12.20 6.34
N VAL A 60 30.89 -12.37 6.34
CA VAL A 60 30.15 -13.01 5.25
C VAL A 60 30.20 -12.19 3.96
N ALA A 61 30.21 -10.86 4.07
CA ALA A 61 30.30 -9.95 2.92
C ALA A 61 31.55 -10.17 2.06
N GLN A 62 32.66 -10.65 2.65
CA GLN A 62 33.88 -10.95 1.89
C GLN A 62 33.71 -12.15 0.95
N ALA A 63 32.83 -13.09 1.31
CA ALA A 63 32.51 -14.28 0.53
C ALA A 63 31.17 -14.16 -0.21
N LEU A 64 30.66 -12.94 -0.37
CA LEU A 64 29.41 -12.67 -1.08
C LEU A 64 29.43 -13.12 -2.54
N PRO A 65 30.52 -12.92 -3.32
CA PRO A 65 30.57 -13.42 -4.70
C PRO A 65 30.42 -14.94 -4.81
N ASP A 66 30.98 -15.68 -3.85
CA ASP A 66 30.87 -17.14 -3.82
C ASP A 66 29.44 -17.58 -3.46
N LEU A 67 28.77 -16.85 -2.57
CA LEU A 67 27.37 -17.09 -2.22
C LEU A 67 26.41 -16.77 -3.38
N GLU A 68 26.69 -15.71 -4.15
CA GLU A 68 25.93 -15.40 -5.37
C GLU A 68 26.14 -16.47 -6.45
N ALA A 69 27.38 -16.89 -6.67
CA ALA A 69 27.66 -17.98 -7.60
C ALA A 69 26.91 -19.26 -7.22
N LEU A 70 26.82 -19.59 -5.93
CA LEU A 70 26.04 -20.73 -5.42
C LEU A 70 24.51 -20.53 -5.53
N ALA A 71 24.04 -19.28 -5.44
CA ALA A 71 22.64 -18.94 -5.64
C ALA A 71 22.23 -19.02 -7.13
N GLU A 72 23.17 -18.82 -8.05
CA GLU A 72 22.93 -18.90 -9.49
C GLU A 72 23.24 -20.29 -10.07
N ASP A 73 23.97 -21.13 -9.35
CA ASP A 73 24.36 -22.46 -9.82
C ASP A 73 23.15 -23.39 -9.97
N SER A 74 22.82 -23.67 -11.23
CA SER A 74 21.74 -24.56 -11.64
C SER A 74 21.99 -26.03 -11.29
N THR A 75 23.24 -26.42 -11.02
CA THR A 75 23.66 -27.81 -10.75
C THR A 75 23.46 -28.25 -9.30
N GLU A 76 23.41 -27.28 -8.38
CA GLU A 76 23.23 -27.52 -6.95
C GLU A 76 21.76 -27.81 -6.58
N SER A 77 21.57 -28.44 -5.41
CA SER A 77 20.23 -28.68 -4.87
C SER A 77 19.46 -27.38 -4.68
N VAL A 78 18.17 -27.40 -5.02
CA VAL A 78 17.26 -26.24 -4.90
C VAL A 78 17.29 -25.66 -3.48
N GLU A 79 17.38 -26.50 -2.45
CA GLU A 79 17.46 -26.06 -1.06
C GLU A 79 18.74 -25.26 -0.75
N VAL A 80 19.89 -25.68 -1.29
CA VAL A 80 21.18 -24.99 -1.11
C VAL A 80 21.13 -23.63 -1.81
N ARG A 81 20.56 -23.59 -3.02
CA ARG A 81 20.38 -22.36 -3.79
C ARG A 81 19.50 -21.34 -3.06
N GLN A 82 18.35 -21.79 -2.56
CA GLN A 82 17.42 -20.94 -1.81
C GLN A 82 18.05 -20.42 -0.52
N LEU A 83 18.77 -21.28 0.21
CA LEU A 83 19.49 -20.87 1.41
C LEU A 83 20.61 -19.87 1.11
N ALA A 84 21.40 -20.09 0.06
CA ALA A 84 22.45 -19.17 -0.37
C ALA A 84 21.84 -17.79 -0.72
N ALA A 85 20.80 -17.76 -1.55
CA ALA A 85 20.09 -16.53 -1.91
C ALA A 85 19.49 -15.81 -0.68
N SER A 86 18.95 -16.56 0.30
CA SER A 86 18.41 -16.00 1.54
C SER A 86 19.49 -15.40 2.45
N VAL A 87 20.70 -15.96 2.46
CA VAL A 87 21.83 -15.42 3.22
C VAL A 87 22.40 -14.20 2.50
N SER A 88 22.61 -14.27 1.18
CA SER A 88 23.10 -13.16 0.37
C SER A 88 22.18 -11.95 0.48
N SER A 89 20.86 -12.13 0.36
CA SER A 89 19.90 -11.02 0.49
C SER A 89 19.95 -10.32 1.85
N ARG A 90 20.18 -11.05 2.95
CA ARG A 90 20.39 -10.45 4.28
C ARG A 90 21.70 -9.69 4.37
N VAL A 91 22.77 -10.17 3.75
CA VAL A 91 24.05 -9.45 3.70
C VAL A 91 23.90 -8.15 2.91
N PHE A 92 23.24 -8.18 1.74
CA PHE A 92 22.94 -6.98 0.96
C PHE A 92 22.06 -5.96 1.70
N PHE A 93 21.16 -6.43 2.58
CA PHE A 93 20.42 -5.52 3.46
C PHE A 93 21.34 -4.75 4.41
N TYR A 94 22.34 -5.40 5.02
CA TYR A 94 23.32 -4.72 5.88
C TYR A 94 24.33 -3.87 5.10
N LEU A 95 24.53 -4.15 3.81
CA LEU A 95 25.32 -3.31 2.89
C LEU A 95 24.53 -2.11 2.34
N GLU A 96 23.27 -1.93 2.76
CA GLU A 96 22.39 -0.85 2.30
C GLU A 96 22.09 -0.89 0.79
N GLU A 97 22.09 -2.08 0.19
CA GLU A 97 21.75 -2.31 -1.22
C GLU A 97 20.41 -3.06 -1.37
N PRO A 98 19.26 -2.36 -1.24
CA PRO A 98 17.96 -3.01 -1.16
C PRO A 98 17.50 -3.65 -2.47
N ARG A 99 17.98 -3.16 -3.62
CA ARG A 99 17.63 -3.72 -4.95
C ARG A 99 18.20 -5.13 -5.13
N GLN A 100 19.47 -5.30 -4.79
CA GLN A 100 20.15 -6.60 -4.84
C GLN A 100 19.62 -7.54 -3.78
N ALA A 101 19.34 -7.03 -2.58
CA ALA A 101 18.67 -7.79 -1.53
C ALA A 101 17.31 -8.31 -2.01
N LEU A 102 16.50 -7.48 -2.68
CA LEU A 102 15.21 -7.88 -3.23
C LEU A 102 15.34 -8.92 -4.35
N ARG A 103 16.28 -8.74 -5.29
CA ARG A 103 16.53 -9.71 -6.37
C ARG A 103 16.76 -11.12 -5.80
N LEU A 104 17.71 -11.22 -4.87
CA LEU A 104 18.09 -12.49 -4.26
C LEU A 104 17.00 -13.04 -3.34
N ALA A 105 16.26 -12.19 -2.63
CA ALA A 105 15.10 -12.61 -1.85
C ALA A 105 14.03 -13.24 -2.76
N LEU A 106 13.77 -12.67 -3.93
CA LEU A 106 12.82 -13.20 -4.91
C LEU A 106 13.33 -14.46 -5.65
N GLU A 107 14.63 -14.73 -5.62
CA GLU A 107 15.24 -15.98 -6.10
C GLU A 107 15.21 -17.08 -5.04
N SER A 108 15.25 -16.72 -3.75
CA SER A 108 15.23 -17.64 -2.61
C SER A 108 13.92 -18.43 -2.41
N GLY A 109 12.88 -18.14 -3.22
CA GLY A 109 11.61 -18.85 -3.22
C GLY A 109 10.60 -18.33 -2.20
N GLU A 110 9.39 -18.91 -2.19
CA GLU A 110 8.23 -18.45 -1.41
C GLU A 110 8.49 -18.41 0.11
N GLY A 111 9.30 -19.33 0.63
CA GLY A 111 9.51 -19.50 2.08
C GLY A 111 10.26 -18.36 2.79
N VAL A 112 10.90 -17.43 2.06
CA VAL A 112 11.54 -16.25 2.67
C VAL A 112 10.55 -15.08 2.80
N PHE A 113 9.48 -15.07 2.00
CA PHE A 113 8.42 -14.06 2.09
C PHE A 113 7.23 -14.49 2.98
N ASP A 114 7.05 -15.78 3.26
CA ASP A 114 6.12 -16.25 4.30
C ASP A 114 6.47 -15.69 5.70
N ILE A 115 7.64 -15.07 5.84
CA ILE A 115 8.09 -14.33 7.04
C ILE A 115 7.28 -13.05 7.29
N ILE A 116 6.41 -12.61 6.37
CA ILE A 116 5.48 -11.49 6.61
C ILE A 116 4.55 -11.79 7.81
N GLU A 117 4.24 -13.06 8.08
CA GLU A 117 3.38 -13.47 9.20
C GLU A 117 4.15 -13.72 10.52
N GLU A 118 5.40 -14.18 10.47
CA GLU A 118 6.17 -14.62 11.66
C GLU A 118 7.46 -13.81 11.93
N ALA A 119 7.54 -12.56 11.47
CA ALA A 119 8.72 -11.72 11.69
C ALA A 119 8.92 -11.43 13.19
N ASN A 120 9.96 -12.04 13.77
CA ASN A 120 10.57 -11.56 15.02
C ASN A 120 11.00 -10.08 14.85
N SER A 121 11.08 -9.31 15.94
CA SER A 121 11.41 -7.87 15.92
C SER A 121 12.62 -7.48 15.05
N SER A 122 13.61 -8.36 14.90
CA SER A 122 14.81 -8.11 14.08
C SER A 122 14.60 -8.34 12.58
N GLN A 123 13.68 -9.23 12.20
CA GLN A 123 13.37 -9.56 10.81
C GLN A 123 12.33 -8.62 10.21
N LYS A 124 11.55 -7.93 11.06
CA LYS A 124 10.56 -6.94 10.63
C LYS A 124 11.20 -5.81 9.82
N ALA A 125 12.32 -5.24 10.29
CA ALA A 125 13.02 -4.17 9.59
C ALA A 125 13.55 -4.61 8.22
N TYR A 126 14.04 -5.85 8.13
CA TYR A 126 14.47 -6.46 6.87
C TYR A 126 13.30 -6.60 5.89
N VAL A 127 12.16 -7.16 6.33
CA VAL A 127 10.98 -7.34 5.50
C VAL A 127 10.39 -5.99 5.07
N GLU A 128 10.29 -5.00 5.95
CA GLU A 128 9.79 -3.66 5.61
C GLU A 128 10.68 -2.97 4.55
N CYS A 129 11.99 -3.12 4.65
CA CYS A 129 12.93 -2.61 3.66
C CYS A 129 12.74 -3.29 2.29
N LEU A 130 12.61 -4.62 2.26
CA LEU A 130 12.36 -5.36 1.03
C LEU A 130 11.02 -5.02 0.39
N VAL A 131 9.95 -4.90 1.18
CA VAL A 131 8.62 -4.52 0.69
C VAL A 131 8.65 -3.10 0.14
N GLY A 132 9.29 -2.15 0.83
CA GLY A 132 9.47 -0.78 0.33
C GLY A 132 10.21 -0.75 -1.01
N ALA A 133 11.33 -1.46 -1.12
CA ALA A 133 12.09 -1.57 -2.36
C ALA A 133 11.29 -2.24 -3.48
N ALA A 134 10.46 -3.24 -3.16
CA ALA A 134 9.59 -3.91 -4.12
C ALA A 134 8.49 -2.97 -4.64
N VAL A 135 7.89 -2.19 -3.74
CA VAL A 135 6.89 -1.17 -4.06
C VAL A 135 7.49 -0.09 -4.96
N ASP A 136 8.67 0.45 -4.61
CA ASP A 136 9.34 1.47 -5.40
C ASP A 136 9.68 0.97 -6.81
N ALA A 137 10.23 -0.24 -6.91
CA ALA A 137 10.53 -0.89 -8.19
C ALA A 137 9.26 -1.14 -9.03
N TYR A 138 8.15 -1.52 -8.37
CA TYR A 138 6.87 -1.73 -9.02
C TYR A 138 6.28 -0.42 -9.57
N ILE A 139 6.25 0.65 -8.77
CA ILE A 139 5.76 1.97 -9.17
C ILE A 139 6.60 2.52 -10.33
N ALA A 140 7.93 2.42 -10.24
CA ALA A 140 8.83 2.89 -11.29
C ALA A 140 8.53 2.21 -12.63
N LYS A 141 8.34 0.88 -12.62
CA LYS A 141 8.04 0.10 -13.83
C LYS A 141 6.65 0.41 -14.40
N LYS A 142 5.64 0.56 -13.54
CA LYS A 142 4.29 0.95 -13.98
C LYS A 142 4.23 2.35 -14.59
N ARG A 143 5.01 3.29 -14.06
CA ARG A 143 5.13 4.64 -14.63
C ARG A 143 5.84 4.61 -15.98
N SER A 144 6.92 3.83 -16.12
CA SER A 144 7.61 3.70 -17.41
C SER A 144 6.74 3.05 -18.50
N ASP A 145 5.92 2.05 -18.14
CA ASP A 145 5.01 1.38 -19.08
C ASP A 145 3.91 2.33 -19.59
N MET A 146 3.49 3.30 -18.79
CA MET A 146 2.42 4.26 -19.14
C MET A 146 2.92 5.51 -19.87
N ASP A 147 4.14 5.95 -19.59
CA ASP A 147 4.74 7.12 -20.25
C ASP A 147 5.44 6.73 -21.58
N GLY A 148 5.42 5.45 -21.97
CA GLY A 148 6.12 4.89 -23.13
C GLY A 148 5.24 4.04 -24.07
N ASP A 149 4.37 4.70 -24.84
CA ASP A 149 3.82 4.19 -26.11
C ASP A 149 4.04 5.24 -27.21
N ASP A 150 5.31 5.41 -27.61
CA ASP A 150 5.64 5.76 -28.99
C ASP A 150 6.54 4.63 -29.50
N GLY A 151 6.02 3.88 -30.46
CA GLY A 151 6.47 2.52 -30.75
C GLY A 151 7.91 2.43 -31.23
N THR A 152 8.57 1.31 -30.90
CA THR A 152 9.35 0.49 -31.83
C THR A 152 9.88 -0.71 -31.08
N THR A 153 9.49 -1.89 -31.54
CA THR A 153 10.18 -3.16 -31.29
C THR A 153 11.66 -3.01 -31.62
N THR A 154 12.53 -3.52 -30.73
CA THR A 154 13.99 -3.72 -30.88
C THR A 154 14.91 -2.56 -30.47
N GLY A 155 15.69 -2.82 -29.41
CA GLY A 155 17.13 -2.54 -29.35
C GLY A 155 17.56 -1.10 -29.06
N THR A 156 18.42 -0.99 -28.04
CA THR A 156 19.42 0.08 -27.84
C THR A 156 19.04 1.23 -26.88
N THR A 157 19.36 1.01 -25.60
CA THR A 157 20.18 1.88 -24.72
C THR A 157 20.27 3.37 -25.09
N THR A 158 19.85 4.32 -24.23
CA THR A 158 20.61 4.91 -23.10
C THR A 158 19.82 6.17 -22.68
N SER A 159 19.66 6.58 -21.43
CA SER A 159 20.72 6.99 -20.51
C SER A 159 20.15 7.42 -19.15
N SER A 160 20.31 6.54 -18.16
CA SER A 160 20.86 6.93 -16.85
C SER A 160 21.61 5.71 -16.34
N THR A 161 22.92 5.89 -16.25
CA THR A 161 24.00 4.93 -16.02
C THR A 161 23.81 4.00 -14.82
N ASP A 162 24.28 2.77 -15.02
CA ASP A 162 24.72 1.75 -14.05
C ASP A 162 23.62 0.95 -13.32
N ASP A 163 23.21 -0.19 -13.90
CA ASP A 163 23.10 -1.51 -13.24
C ASP A 163 22.27 -2.50 -14.10
N ASP A 164 22.94 -3.08 -15.08
CA ASP A 164 22.46 -4.22 -15.88
C ASP A 164 22.65 -5.53 -15.08
N ALA A 165 21.96 -5.65 -13.94
CA ALA A 165 21.91 -6.85 -13.10
C ALA A 165 20.46 -7.24 -12.82
N ALA A 166 19.86 -7.97 -13.77
CA ALA A 166 18.56 -8.63 -13.72
C ALA A 166 17.35 -7.70 -13.49
N ALA A 167 16.69 -7.32 -14.60
CA ALA A 167 15.35 -6.76 -14.56
C ALA A 167 14.41 -7.70 -13.77
N ILE A 168 14.06 -7.32 -12.55
CA ILE A 168 13.18 -8.12 -11.70
C ILE A 168 11.84 -8.31 -12.46
N PRO A 169 11.37 -9.55 -12.64
CA PRO A 169 10.11 -9.82 -13.33
C PRO A 169 8.95 -9.10 -12.65
N ILE A 170 8.10 -8.43 -13.44
CA ILE A 170 6.95 -7.68 -12.90
C ILE A 170 5.96 -8.59 -12.16
N GLU A 171 5.88 -9.86 -12.56
CA GLU A 171 5.04 -10.88 -11.93
C GLU A 171 5.43 -11.16 -10.48
N LYS A 172 6.74 -11.15 -10.18
CA LYS A 172 7.24 -11.38 -8.82
C LYS A 172 6.97 -10.15 -7.95
N LEU A 173 7.18 -8.95 -8.49
CA LEU A 173 6.88 -7.70 -7.80
C LEU A 173 5.37 -7.55 -7.53
N SER A 174 4.52 -7.84 -8.53
CA SER A 174 3.07 -7.74 -8.39
C SER A 174 2.55 -8.71 -7.32
N ARG A 175 3.15 -9.89 -7.18
CA ARG A 175 2.82 -10.83 -6.10
C ARG A 175 3.10 -10.25 -4.72
N VAL A 176 4.28 -9.67 -4.50
CA VAL A 176 4.65 -9.05 -3.21
C VAL A 176 3.73 -7.86 -2.90
N VAL A 177 3.47 -7.02 -3.90
CA VAL A 177 2.56 -5.87 -3.78
C VAL A 177 1.13 -6.31 -3.48
N ASN A 178 0.63 -7.36 -4.14
CA ASN A 178 -0.71 -7.92 -3.85
C ASN A 178 -0.82 -8.46 -2.42
N ALA A 179 0.20 -9.18 -1.94
CA ALA A 179 0.23 -9.64 -0.55
C ALA A 179 0.23 -8.46 0.45
N MET A 180 0.93 -7.37 0.11
CA MET A 180 0.92 -6.13 0.89
C MET A 180 -0.47 -5.47 0.90
N PHE A 181 -1.17 -5.45 -0.24
CA PHE A 181 -2.56 -4.98 -0.32
C PHE A 181 -3.51 -5.80 0.56
N GLU A 182 -3.45 -7.13 0.48
CA GLU A 182 -4.27 -8.04 1.29
C GLU A 182 -4.04 -7.82 2.78
N ARG A 183 -2.77 -7.64 3.19
CA ARG A 183 -2.42 -7.28 4.56
C ARG A 183 -3.02 -5.94 4.98
N CYS A 184 -2.89 -4.91 4.14
CA CYS A 184 -3.48 -3.60 4.42
C CYS A 184 -5.00 -3.68 4.57
N TYR A 185 -5.68 -4.51 3.77
CA TYR A 185 -7.12 -4.74 3.89
C TYR A 185 -7.49 -5.48 5.18
N GLY A 186 -6.67 -6.45 5.61
CA GLY A 186 -6.86 -7.17 6.88
C GLY A 186 -6.66 -6.29 8.12
N GLU A 187 -5.63 -5.43 8.12
CA GLU A 187 -5.38 -4.46 9.19
C GLU A 187 -6.34 -3.25 9.15
N GLY A 188 -7.02 -3.05 8.01
CA GLY A 188 -7.89 -1.91 7.75
C GLY A 188 -7.14 -0.61 7.47
N ASN A 189 -5.87 -0.68 7.09
CA ASN A 189 -5.04 0.48 6.71
C ASN A 189 -5.29 0.86 5.24
N PHE A 190 -6.53 1.23 4.92
CA PHE A 190 -6.96 1.52 3.54
C PHE A 190 -6.31 2.78 2.95
N GLU A 191 -5.94 3.76 3.78
CA GLU A 191 -5.26 4.98 3.33
C GLU A 191 -3.91 4.67 2.68
N HIS A 192 -3.15 3.73 3.25
CA HIS A 192 -1.85 3.35 2.74
C HIS A 192 -1.97 2.54 1.44
N ALA A 193 -2.91 1.58 1.39
CA ALA A 193 -3.24 0.86 0.17
C ALA A 193 -3.66 1.81 -0.96
N LEU A 194 -4.52 2.78 -0.64
CA LEU A 194 -4.99 3.77 -1.59
C LEU A 194 -3.86 4.67 -2.10
N GLY A 195 -2.98 5.14 -1.22
CA GLY A 195 -1.79 5.91 -1.62
C GLY A 195 -0.92 5.13 -2.63
N LEU A 196 -0.64 3.86 -2.32
CA LEU A 196 0.11 2.98 -3.21
C LEU A 196 -0.58 2.80 -4.58
N ALA A 197 -1.89 2.54 -4.58
CA ALA A 197 -2.67 2.38 -5.81
C ALA A 197 -2.67 3.64 -6.69
N LEU A 198 -2.76 4.82 -6.06
CA LEU A 198 -2.68 6.12 -6.75
C LEU A 198 -1.28 6.36 -7.35
N GLU A 199 -0.22 6.01 -6.63
CA GLU A 199 1.16 6.19 -7.10
C GLU A 199 1.54 5.23 -8.23
N ALA A 200 1.04 3.98 -8.17
CA ALA A 200 1.18 2.95 -9.20
C ALA A 200 0.26 3.21 -10.42
N ARG A 201 -0.64 4.18 -10.32
CA ARG A 201 -1.66 4.54 -11.33
C ARG A 201 -2.63 3.39 -11.68
N GLU A 202 -2.98 2.56 -10.70
CA GLU A 202 -3.86 1.39 -10.91
C GLU A 202 -5.29 1.64 -10.41
N ILE A 203 -6.21 1.88 -11.35
CA ILE A 203 -7.61 2.20 -11.05
C ILE A 203 -8.35 1.00 -10.44
N GLU A 204 -8.05 -0.20 -10.94
CA GLU A 204 -8.68 -1.44 -10.44
C GLU A 204 -8.41 -1.62 -8.94
N LYS A 205 -7.15 -1.40 -8.51
CA LYS A 205 -6.77 -1.49 -7.09
C LYS A 205 -7.42 -0.42 -6.23
N VAL A 206 -7.66 0.78 -6.78
CA VAL A 206 -8.43 1.83 -6.09
C VAL A 206 -9.88 1.38 -5.87
N SER A 207 -10.52 0.80 -6.89
CA SER A 207 -11.87 0.23 -6.78
C SER A 207 -11.93 -0.90 -5.75
N ASP A 208 -10.96 -1.82 -5.80
CA ASP A 208 -10.85 -2.94 -4.87
C ASP A 208 -10.74 -2.46 -3.41
N ALA A 209 -9.96 -1.40 -3.16
CA ALA A 209 -9.81 -0.82 -1.83
C ALA A 209 -11.13 -0.26 -1.29
N PHE A 210 -11.93 0.40 -2.13
CA PHE A 210 -13.26 0.89 -1.74
C PHE A 210 -14.25 -0.26 -1.51
N ASP A 211 -14.24 -1.29 -2.35
CA ASP A 211 -15.12 -2.45 -2.18
C ASP A 211 -14.80 -3.23 -0.90
N HIS A 212 -13.53 -3.39 -0.54
CA HIS A 212 -13.13 -4.00 0.73
C HIS A 212 -13.52 -3.13 1.93
N CYS A 213 -13.34 -1.81 1.83
CA CYS A 213 -13.75 -0.90 2.89
C CYS A 213 -15.28 -0.89 3.09
N SER A 214 -16.06 -0.99 2.02
CA SER A 214 -17.52 -1.12 2.08
C SER A 214 -17.97 -2.40 2.81
N LYS A 215 -17.24 -3.51 2.66
CA LYS A 215 -17.54 -4.79 3.34
C LYS A 215 -17.30 -4.74 4.84
N THR A 216 -16.41 -3.87 5.32
CA THR A 216 -16.12 -3.71 6.76
C THR A 216 -17.28 -3.04 7.53
N ASN A 217 -18.34 -2.59 6.85
CA ASN A 217 -19.56 -2.01 7.42
C ASN A 217 -19.34 -0.78 8.33
N ASN A 218 -18.19 -0.12 8.19
CA ASN A 218 -17.84 1.10 8.91
C ASN A 218 -17.98 2.32 7.99
N GLN A 219 -19.20 2.85 7.89
CA GLN A 219 -19.53 3.99 7.01
C GLN A 219 -18.62 5.22 7.26
N MET A 220 -18.26 5.49 8.52
CA MET A 220 -17.37 6.60 8.88
C MET A 220 -15.94 6.40 8.36
N LYS A 221 -15.43 5.16 8.39
CA LYS A 221 -14.10 4.84 7.86
C LYS A 221 -14.07 4.94 6.34
N LEU A 222 -15.15 4.48 5.68
CA LEU A 222 -15.26 4.62 4.23
C LEU A 222 -15.32 6.10 3.81
N LEU A 223 -16.02 6.95 4.57
CA LEU A 223 -16.02 8.39 4.34
C LEU A 223 -14.60 8.98 4.45
N GLN A 224 -13.87 8.67 5.53
CA GLN A 224 -12.48 9.15 5.71
C GLN A 224 -11.56 8.71 4.57
N VAL A 225 -11.67 7.45 4.13
CA VAL A 225 -10.88 6.92 3.01
C VAL A 225 -11.24 7.62 1.71
N LEU A 226 -12.53 7.91 1.46
CA LEU A 226 -12.97 8.67 0.27
C LEU A 226 -12.54 10.13 0.32
N GLU A 227 -12.56 10.78 1.48
CA GLU A 227 -12.05 12.14 1.65
C GLU A 227 -10.55 12.19 1.39
N PHE A 228 -9.80 11.25 1.96
CA PHE A 228 -8.37 11.09 1.71
C PHE A 228 -8.09 10.81 0.22
N ALA A 229 -8.90 9.97 -0.43
CA ALA A 229 -8.79 9.70 -1.87
C ALA A 229 -9.00 10.96 -2.70
N PHE A 230 -10.00 11.75 -2.37
CA PHE A 230 -10.33 12.99 -3.09
C PHE A 230 -9.20 14.01 -2.98
N ASP A 231 -8.71 14.24 -1.75
CA ASP A 231 -7.64 15.20 -1.49
C ASP A 231 -6.34 14.73 -2.16
N SER A 232 -6.03 13.43 -2.07
CA SER A 232 -4.86 12.83 -2.73
C SER A 232 -4.96 12.86 -4.25
N ALA A 233 -6.13 12.57 -4.83
CA ALA A 233 -6.35 12.64 -6.27
C ALA A 233 -6.25 14.07 -6.80
N THR A 234 -6.64 15.06 -6.01
CA THR A 234 -6.57 16.48 -6.41
C THR A 234 -5.13 17.01 -6.30
N ALA A 235 -4.41 16.63 -5.24
CA ALA A 235 -3.07 17.14 -4.94
C ALA A 235 -1.93 16.38 -5.64
N LEU A 236 -1.96 15.04 -5.68
CA LEU A 236 -0.83 14.22 -6.16
C LEU A 236 -0.93 13.85 -7.64
N VAL A 237 -2.13 13.75 -8.22
CA VAL A 237 -2.30 13.24 -9.58
C VAL A 237 -2.05 14.34 -10.61
N SER A 238 -0.94 14.25 -11.34
CA SER A 238 -0.59 15.19 -12.41
C SER A 238 -1.40 15.01 -13.70
N SER A 239 -1.73 13.77 -14.09
CA SER A 239 -2.46 13.48 -15.33
C SER A 239 -3.95 13.81 -15.22
N LYS A 240 -4.45 14.68 -16.09
CA LYS A 240 -5.87 15.07 -16.15
C LYS A 240 -6.78 13.87 -16.45
N ALA A 241 -6.39 13.00 -17.38
CA ALA A 241 -7.20 11.84 -17.77
C ALA A 241 -7.34 10.83 -16.61
N PHE A 242 -6.23 10.55 -15.93
CA PHE A 242 -6.21 9.66 -14.77
C PHE A 242 -6.98 10.26 -13.59
N ARG A 243 -6.82 11.57 -13.32
CA ARG A 243 -7.60 12.29 -12.31
C ARG A 243 -9.11 12.19 -12.57
N PHE A 244 -9.52 12.34 -13.83
CA PHE A 244 -10.93 12.22 -14.22
C PHE A 244 -11.47 10.81 -13.94
N GLN A 245 -10.72 9.76 -14.31
CA GLN A 245 -11.12 8.38 -14.06
C GLN A 245 -11.22 8.05 -12.56
N ILE A 246 -10.24 8.47 -11.75
CA ILE A 246 -10.30 8.30 -10.29
C ILE A 246 -11.52 9.03 -9.71
N MET A 247 -11.75 10.27 -10.15
CA MET A 247 -12.87 11.06 -9.66
C MET A 247 -14.22 10.44 -10.02
N GLN A 248 -14.34 9.75 -11.17
CA GLN A 248 -15.53 8.97 -11.52
C GLN A 248 -15.75 7.81 -10.55
N VAL A 249 -14.70 7.04 -10.22
CA VAL A 249 -14.79 5.94 -9.26
C VAL A 249 -15.20 6.46 -7.88
N ILE A 250 -14.55 7.53 -7.40
CA ILE A 250 -14.88 8.17 -6.12
C ILE A 250 -16.34 8.64 -6.11
N ALA A 251 -16.83 9.28 -7.18
CA ALA A 251 -18.20 9.76 -7.27
C ALA A 251 -19.22 8.61 -7.18
N ILE A 252 -18.98 7.50 -7.88
CA ILE A 252 -19.86 6.31 -7.82
C ILE A 252 -19.95 5.74 -6.40
N HIS A 253 -18.82 5.62 -5.70
CA HIS A 253 -18.80 5.11 -4.32
C HIS A 253 -19.42 6.09 -3.32
N LEU A 254 -19.19 7.40 -3.49
CA LEU A 254 -19.85 8.45 -2.70
C LEU A 254 -21.37 8.45 -2.91
N GLU A 255 -21.85 8.22 -4.14
CA GLU A 255 -23.28 8.18 -4.43
C GLU A 255 -23.96 6.98 -3.77
N LYS A 256 -23.34 5.80 -3.83
CA LYS A 256 -23.78 4.60 -3.10
C LYS A 256 -23.90 4.88 -1.61
N LEU A 257 -22.86 5.46 -1.02
CA LEU A 257 -22.86 5.85 0.40
C LEU A 257 -23.92 6.90 0.75
N TYR A 258 -24.13 7.89 -0.12
CA TYR A 258 -25.14 8.92 0.07
C TYR A 258 -26.55 8.32 0.09
N ASN A 259 -26.83 7.38 -0.80
CA ASN A 259 -28.11 6.69 -0.85
C ASN A 259 -28.32 5.74 0.35
N ASP A 260 -27.28 5.01 0.77
CA ASP A 260 -27.34 4.13 1.95
C ASP A 260 -27.53 4.92 3.25
N ALA A 261 -26.85 6.07 3.38
CA ALA A 261 -27.05 6.99 4.50
C ALA A 261 -28.48 7.58 4.51
N SER A 262 -29.03 7.89 3.33
CA SER A 262 -30.42 8.36 3.18
C SER A 262 -31.44 7.29 3.56
N ALA A 263 -31.15 6.01 3.33
CA ALA A 263 -32.02 4.90 3.73
C ALA A 263 -32.01 4.65 5.25
N SER A 264 -30.88 4.90 5.91
CA SER A 264 -30.77 4.83 7.38
C SER A 264 -31.47 6.00 8.09
N ALA A 265 -31.54 7.17 7.44
CA ALA A 265 -32.16 8.38 7.99
C ALA A 265 -33.69 8.32 8.10
N SER A 266 -34.39 7.44 7.36
CA SER A 266 -35.86 7.37 7.40
C SER A 266 -36.46 6.81 8.70
N ALA A 267 -35.62 6.35 9.65
CA ALA A 267 -36.06 5.84 10.95
C ALA A 267 -35.97 6.88 12.10
N SER A 268 -35.29 8.01 11.88
CA SER A 268 -35.04 9.04 12.91
C SER A 268 -35.33 10.41 12.31
N GLY A 269 -36.50 10.97 12.60
CA GLY A 269 -36.97 12.28 12.11
C GLY A 269 -36.23 13.49 12.70
N SER A 270 -34.92 13.54 12.56
CA SER A 270 -34.04 14.65 12.95
C SER A 270 -32.95 14.83 11.89
N SER A 271 -32.45 16.07 11.73
CA SER A 271 -31.33 16.54 10.88
C SER A 271 -30.56 15.48 10.08
N MET A 272 -30.26 15.74 8.79
CA MET A 272 -29.34 14.90 8.00
C MET A 272 -28.13 14.49 8.87
N PRO A 273 -27.77 13.19 8.90
CA PRO A 273 -26.56 12.74 9.57
C PRO A 273 -25.36 13.53 9.05
N ALA A 274 -24.41 13.87 9.93
CA ALA A 274 -23.20 14.62 9.54
C ALA A 274 -22.45 13.95 8.36
N ILE A 275 -22.51 12.62 8.29
CA ILE A 275 -21.97 11.80 7.20
C ILE A 275 -22.63 12.16 5.86
N GLN A 276 -23.96 12.32 5.82
CA GLN A 276 -24.69 12.66 4.60
C GLN A 276 -24.37 14.08 4.12
N LYS A 277 -24.18 15.02 5.06
CA LYS A 277 -23.74 16.40 4.76
C LYS A 277 -22.33 16.41 4.13
N ALA A 278 -21.39 15.68 4.72
CA ALA A 278 -20.02 15.56 4.20
C ALA A 278 -19.97 14.89 2.82
N CYS A 279 -20.73 13.80 2.63
CA CYS A 279 -20.87 13.15 1.32
C CYS A 279 -21.43 14.09 0.26
N ALA A 280 -22.49 14.84 0.57
CA ALA A 280 -23.11 15.76 -0.39
C ALA A 280 -22.14 16.85 -0.85
N PHE A 281 -21.36 17.41 0.08
CA PHE A 281 -20.33 18.41 -0.22
C PHE A 281 -19.23 17.84 -1.12
N LYS A 282 -18.61 16.73 -0.73
CA LYS A 282 -17.51 16.11 -1.50
C LYS A 282 -17.99 15.57 -2.86
N LEU A 283 -19.21 15.03 -2.93
CA LEU A 283 -19.78 14.52 -4.18
C LEU A 283 -20.08 15.66 -5.15
N ALA A 284 -20.57 16.81 -4.68
CA ALA A 284 -20.77 17.97 -5.54
C ALA A 284 -19.45 18.51 -6.10
N HIS A 285 -18.41 18.60 -5.26
CA HIS A 285 -17.08 19.01 -5.71
C HIS A 285 -16.44 17.98 -6.68
N ALA A 286 -16.67 16.68 -6.46
CA ALA A 286 -16.25 15.64 -7.40
C ALA A 286 -16.94 15.78 -8.77
N HIS A 287 -18.26 16.00 -8.80
CA HIS A 287 -19.00 16.20 -10.05
C HIS A 287 -18.64 17.51 -10.76
N GLN A 288 -18.24 18.53 -10.02
CA GLN A 288 -17.70 19.76 -10.59
C GLN A 288 -16.39 19.48 -11.34
N ILE A 289 -15.45 18.71 -10.76
CA ILE A 289 -14.22 18.29 -11.46
C ILE A 289 -14.56 17.42 -12.69
N LEU A 290 -15.62 16.61 -12.60
CA LEU A 290 -16.11 15.79 -13.70
C LEU A 290 -16.93 16.58 -14.74
N MET A 291 -17.24 17.85 -14.49
CA MET A 291 -18.12 18.68 -15.31
C MET A 291 -19.50 18.05 -15.57
N ASN A 292 -20.03 17.29 -14.60
CA ASN A 292 -21.38 16.71 -14.69
C ASN A 292 -22.40 17.51 -13.86
N ALA A 293 -23.25 18.28 -14.55
CA ALA A 293 -24.18 19.22 -13.93
C ALA A 293 -25.46 18.55 -13.35
N GLU A 294 -25.87 17.40 -13.91
CA GLU A 294 -27.13 16.75 -13.54
C GLU A 294 -27.16 16.23 -12.09
N PRO A 295 -26.16 15.46 -11.61
CA PRO A 295 -26.14 14.99 -10.23
C PRO A 295 -26.08 16.14 -9.21
N VAL A 296 -25.33 17.21 -9.53
CA VAL A 296 -25.21 18.40 -8.67
C VAL A 296 -26.57 19.08 -8.50
N ALA A 297 -27.32 19.26 -9.59
CA ALA A 297 -28.67 19.81 -9.53
C ALA A 297 -29.64 18.91 -8.74
N GLN A 298 -29.52 17.59 -8.83
CA GLN A 298 -30.33 16.66 -8.05
C GLN A 298 -30.03 16.72 -6.55
N ILE A 299 -28.77 16.89 -6.14
CA ILE A 299 -28.39 17.05 -4.73
C ILE A 299 -28.88 18.39 -4.20
N LEU A 300 -28.63 19.46 -4.94
CA LEU A 300 -29.07 20.80 -4.57
C LEU A 300 -30.60 20.84 -4.43
N SER A 301 -31.35 20.30 -5.39
CA SER A 301 -32.81 20.22 -5.27
C SER A 301 -33.27 19.42 -4.06
N LYS A 302 -32.62 18.28 -3.73
CA LYS A 302 -32.92 17.51 -2.50
C LYS A 302 -32.61 18.29 -1.21
N LEU A 303 -31.50 19.05 -1.17
CA LEU A 303 -31.13 19.88 -0.03
C LEU A 303 -32.03 21.11 0.13
N LEU A 304 -32.50 21.70 -0.98
CA LEU A 304 -33.34 22.90 -1.03
C LEU A 304 -34.85 22.61 -0.89
N GLN A 305 -35.32 21.39 -1.21
CA GLN A 305 -36.73 20.97 -1.01
C GLN A 305 -37.17 20.99 0.46
N GLY A 306 -36.23 21.05 1.40
CA GLY A 306 -36.50 21.14 2.84
C GLY A 306 -36.96 22.50 3.36
N THR A 307 -36.96 23.53 2.51
CA THR A 307 -37.22 24.93 2.89
C THR A 307 -38.67 25.25 3.28
N GLY A 308 -39.60 24.28 3.15
CA GLY A 308 -41.03 24.49 3.34
C GLY A 308 -41.62 24.17 4.73
N GLY A 309 -40.89 23.57 5.67
CA GLY A 309 -41.48 23.27 6.98
C GLY A 309 -40.56 22.56 7.98
N ALA A 310 -40.64 23.04 9.23
CA ALA A 310 -39.99 22.57 10.46
C ALA A 310 -38.49 22.85 10.61
N THR A 311 -38.15 23.42 11.77
CA THR A 311 -36.86 23.94 12.27
C THR A 311 -35.67 22.96 12.28
N GLY A 312 -35.83 21.73 11.80
CA GLY A 312 -34.74 20.76 11.63
C GLY A 312 -34.13 20.73 10.22
N ASN A 313 -34.75 21.43 9.26
CA ASN A 313 -34.37 21.39 7.84
C ASN A 313 -33.59 22.64 7.38
N GLU A 314 -33.44 23.64 8.25
CA GLU A 314 -32.72 24.88 7.97
C GLU A 314 -31.23 24.61 7.71
N ASP A 315 -30.59 23.72 8.48
CA ASP A 315 -29.19 23.33 8.28
C ASP A 315 -28.92 22.73 6.90
N ASN A 316 -29.87 21.97 6.36
CA ASN A 316 -29.74 21.34 5.03
C ASN A 316 -29.87 22.39 3.93
N ALA A 317 -30.79 23.33 4.10
CA ALA A 317 -30.94 24.47 3.20
C ALA A 317 -29.71 25.40 3.24
N LEU A 318 -29.14 25.64 4.43
CA LEU A 318 -27.89 26.39 4.59
C LEU A 318 -26.72 25.70 3.89
N LEU A 319 -26.59 24.37 4.02
CA LEU A 319 -25.58 23.61 3.30
C LEU A 319 -25.78 23.67 1.78
N GLY A 320 -27.02 23.58 1.30
CA GLY A 320 -27.34 23.72 -0.12
C GLY A 320 -26.98 25.12 -0.65
N LEU A 321 -27.28 26.17 0.10
CA LEU A 321 -26.89 27.55 -0.23
C LEU A 321 -25.37 27.74 -0.21
N GLN A 322 -24.68 27.16 0.78
CA GLN A 322 -23.22 27.19 0.83
C GLN A 322 -22.60 26.53 -0.39
N LEU A 323 -23.10 25.36 -0.79
CA LEU A 323 -22.64 24.68 -2.00
C LEU A 323 -22.88 25.51 -3.27
N CYS A 324 -24.01 26.24 -3.35
CA CYS A 324 -24.25 27.18 -4.44
C CYS A 324 -23.21 28.32 -4.46
N PHE A 325 -22.84 28.87 -3.30
CA PHE A 325 -21.79 29.90 -3.23
C PHE A 325 -20.44 29.34 -3.66
N ASP A 326 -20.04 28.16 -3.16
CA ASP A 326 -18.79 27.51 -3.53
C ASP A 326 -18.71 27.23 -5.04
N LEU A 327 -19.85 26.85 -5.65
CA LEU A 327 -19.93 26.61 -7.09
C LEU A 327 -19.78 27.89 -7.92
N VAL A 328 -20.32 29.01 -7.44
CA VAL A 328 -20.16 30.31 -8.10
C VAL A 328 -18.73 30.83 -7.91
N GLU A 329 -18.14 30.63 -6.73
CA GLU A 329 -16.76 31.02 -6.44
C GLU A 329 -15.74 30.25 -7.27
N SER A 330 -16.06 29.01 -7.68
CA SER A 330 -15.17 28.20 -8.50
C SER A 330 -14.90 28.79 -9.90
N GLY A 331 -15.72 29.72 -10.39
CA GLY A 331 -15.45 30.52 -11.59
C GLY A 331 -15.81 29.89 -12.94
N ASP A 332 -16.39 28.69 -12.99
CA ASP A 332 -16.78 28.03 -14.25
C ASP A 332 -18.22 28.39 -14.66
N GLN A 333 -18.38 29.55 -15.30
CA GLN A 333 -19.69 30.12 -15.62
C GLN A 333 -20.56 29.22 -16.52
N SER A 334 -19.96 28.47 -17.45
CA SER A 334 -20.69 27.53 -18.31
C SER A 334 -21.27 26.35 -17.52
N PHE A 335 -20.55 25.87 -16.52
CA PHE A 335 -21.00 24.81 -15.64
C PHE A 335 -22.13 25.29 -14.72
N VAL A 336 -21.97 26.47 -14.11
CA VAL A 336 -23.00 27.10 -13.25
C VAL A 336 -24.32 27.30 -14.01
N ASN A 337 -24.25 27.81 -15.25
CA ASN A 337 -25.43 28.00 -16.09
C ASN A 337 -26.11 26.65 -16.41
N SER A 338 -25.32 25.62 -16.71
CA SER A 338 -25.85 24.27 -16.96
C SER A 338 -26.57 23.71 -15.73
N VAL A 339 -26.00 23.88 -14.53
CA VAL A 339 -26.62 23.47 -13.27
C VAL A 339 -27.92 24.25 -13.02
N ALA A 340 -27.94 25.56 -13.29
CA ALA A 340 -29.14 26.40 -13.16
C ALA A 340 -30.28 25.97 -14.10
N ASP A 341 -29.96 25.58 -15.34
CA ASP A 341 -30.93 25.06 -16.30
C ASP A 341 -31.54 23.73 -15.81
N PHE A 342 -30.72 22.83 -15.23
CA PHE A 342 -31.20 21.58 -14.64
C PHE A 342 -32.03 21.78 -13.36
N LEU A 343 -31.68 22.76 -12.52
CA LEU A 343 -32.50 23.13 -11.36
C LEU A 343 -33.87 23.70 -11.76
N SER A 344 -33.88 24.56 -12.79
CA SER A 344 -35.10 25.20 -13.30
C SER A 344 -36.04 24.18 -13.95
N SER A 345 -35.51 23.25 -14.73
CA SER A 345 -36.28 22.16 -15.35
C SER A 345 -36.85 21.18 -14.30
N GLY A 346 -36.12 20.91 -13.21
CA GLY A 346 -36.63 20.14 -12.06
C GLY A 346 -37.85 20.79 -11.40
N SER A 347 -37.84 22.12 -11.20
CA SER A 347 -38.96 22.87 -10.62
C SER A 347 -40.20 22.95 -11.52
N THR A 348 -40.01 22.91 -12.84
CA THR A 348 -41.09 23.06 -13.83
C THR A 348 -41.98 21.81 -13.91
N SER A 349 -41.51 20.66 -13.42
CA SER A 349 -42.31 19.43 -13.34
C SER A 349 -43.39 19.46 -12.26
N THR A 350 -43.29 20.37 -11.28
CA THR A 350 -44.25 20.48 -10.16
C THR A 350 -45.31 21.57 -10.38
N SER A 351 -45.10 22.50 -11.30
CA SER A 351 -45.99 23.66 -11.51
C SER A 351 -47.07 23.49 -12.59
N THR A 352 -47.07 22.41 -13.38
CA THR A 352 -47.97 22.26 -14.54
C THR A 352 -49.30 21.56 -14.26
N SER A 353 -49.62 21.15 -13.03
CA SER A 353 -50.88 20.46 -12.71
C SER A 353 -51.98 21.33 -12.08
N THR A 354 -51.78 22.65 -11.93
CA THR A 354 -52.80 23.53 -11.32
C THR A 354 -52.96 24.86 -12.06
N SER A 355 -53.42 24.84 -13.32
CA SER A 355 -54.03 26.05 -13.91
C SER A 355 -54.95 25.75 -15.10
N THR A 356 -55.99 24.94 -14.90
CA THR A 356 -57.23 25.05 -15.71
C THR A 356 -58.44 24.59 -14.91
N SER A 357 -59.02 25.47 -14.09
CA SER A 357 -60.46 25.45 -13.86
C SER A 357 -61.00 26.90 -13.84
N ALA A 358 -62.17 27.04 -14.46
CA ALA A 358 -63.07 28.20 -14.49
C ALA A 358 -62.75 29.38 -15.43
N ALA A 359 -63.47 29.48 -16.57
CA ALA A 359 -64.61 30.40 -16.70
C ALA A 359 -65.27 30.38 -18.11
N SER A 360 -66.51 30.88 -18.15
CA SER A 360 -67.47 31.13 -19.25
C SER A 360 -68.25 29.91 -19.78
N ALA A 361 -69.46 29.60 -19.28
CA ALA A 361 -70.73 30.36 -19.35
C ALA A 361 -71.29 30.45 -20.78
#